data_AF-A0A3D3JT92-F1
#
_entry.id   AF-A0A3D3JT92-F1
#
_cell.length_a   1.000
_cell.length_b   1.000
_cell.length_c   1.000
_cell.angle_alpha   90.00
_cell.angle_beta   90.00
_cell.angle_gamma   90.00
#
_symmetry.space_group_name_H-M   'P 1'
#
loop_
_entity.id
_entity.type
_entity.pdbx_description
1 polymer ?
#
loop_
_entity_poly.entity_id
_entity_poly.type
_entity_poly.pdbx_seq_one_letter_code
_entity_poly.pdbx_strand_id
1 'polypeptide(L)'
;MASICPAQPSVLQCSIQKLLIEIASIDDIIFGAGVRLNAHGLTPNNGGEVELILGTIGVGDRAAAWGCALLTAGTRVSAGEGIRVLQISPPVSRFANGRRFKEGAEEDDSPRPWQQTAVP
;
A
#
# COMPACT_ATOMS: atom_id res chain seq x y z
N MET A 1 27.78 23.38 38.91
CA MET A 1 28.52 22.65 37.85
C MET A 1 27.50 22.07 36.89
N ALA A 2 27.32 22.69 35.72
CA ALA A 2 26.36 22.24 34.71
C ALA A 2 26.98 21.09 33.91
N SER A 3 26.39 19.90 34.01
CA SER A 3 26.77 18.73 33.24
C SER A 3 26.20 18.85 31.83
N ILE A 4 27.06 19.15 30.87
CA ILE A 4 26.71 19.20 29.45
C ILE A 4 26.67 17.74 28.95
N CYS A 5 25.48 17.21 28.71
CA CYS A 5 25.31 15.94 28.01
C CYS A 5 25.78 16.09 26.55
N PRO A 6 26.75 15.30 26.07
CA PRO A 6 27.11 15.33 24.66
C PRO A 6 25.96 14.74 23.84
N ALA A 7 25.42 15.53 22.91
CA ALA A 7 24.48 15.08 21.90
C ALA A 7 25.14 13.97 21.07
N GLN A 8 24.62 12.75 21.18
CA GLN A 8 25.00 11.65 20.30
C GLN A 8 24.44 11.94 18.91
N PRO A 9 25.25 11.91 17.84
CA PRO A 9 24.72 11.96 16.49
C PRO A 9 24.03 10.62 16.21
N SER A 10 22.69 10.60 16.29
CA SER A 10 21.90 9.50 15.72
C SER A 10 22.02 9.59 14.20
N VAL A 11 23.07 8.94 13.69
CA VAL A 11 23.20 8.63 12.28
C VAL A 11 22.02 7.72 11.95
N LEU A 12 20.95 8.31 11.42
CA LEU A 12 19.91 7.60 10.68
C LEU A 12 20.59 6.92 9.50
N GLN A 13 21.14 5.73 9.76
CA GLN A 13 21.64 4.82 8.75
C GLN A 13 20.41 4.26 8.04
N CYS A 14 19.80 5.09 7.20
CA CYS A 14 18.74 4.70 6.30
C CYS A 14 19.36 3.75 5.27
N SER A 15 19.37 2.46 5.60
CA SER A 15 19.67 1.41 4.64
C SER A 15 18.66 1.57 3.51
N ILE A 16 19.11 2.11 2.37
CA ILE A 16 18.33 2.16 1.14
C ILE A 16 18.12 0.71 0.69
N GLN A 17 17.15 0.04 1.31
CA GLN A 17 16.63 -1.23 0.82
C GLN A 17 16.01 -0.92 -0.53
N LYS A 18 16.46 -1.65 -1.55
CA LYS A 18 16.02 -1.52 -2.94
C LYS A 18 14.49 -1.51 -2.99
N LEU A 19 13.93 -0.34 -3.26
CA LEU A 19 12.49 -0.14 -3.39
C LEU A 19 12.00 -0.91 -4.62
N LEU A 20 11.25 -1.98 -4.39
CA LEU A 20 10.71 -2.83 -5.44
C LEU A 20 9.20 -2.62 -5.51
N ILE A 21 8.70 -2.34 -6.70
CA ILE A 21 7.29 -2.55 -7.02
C ILE A 21 7.21 -3.99 -7.49
N GLU A 22 6.53 -4.84 -6.73
CA GLU A 22 6.34 -6.24 -7.10
C GLU A 22 4.99 -6.39 -7.79
N ILE A 23 5.02 -6.50 -9.10
CA ILE A 23 3.87 -6.92 -9.89
C ILE A 23 3.95 -8.44 -9.95
N ALA A 24 3.19 -9.10 -9.07
CA ALA A 24 3.35 -10.52 -8.76
C ALA A 24 2.92 -11.45 -9.92
N SER A 25 2.21 -10.92 -10.91
CA SER A 25 1.97 -11.52 -12.23
C SER A 25 1.32 -10.43 -13.11
N ILE A 26 1.62 -10.44 -14.42
CA ILE A 26 1.46 -9.27 -15.32
C ILE A 26 0.14 -9.33 -16.12
N ASP A 27 -0.73 -10.29 -15.81
CA ASP A 27 -1.89 -10.56 -16.64
C ASP A 27 -3.01 -9.54 -16.36
N ASP A 28 -3.32 -8.74 -17.37
CA ASP A 28 -4.51 -7.87 -17.46
C ASP A 28 -4.64 -6.81 -16.34
N ILE A 29 -3.53 -6.24 -15.86
CA ILE A 29 -3.59 -5.13 -14.90
C ILE A 29 -3.97 -3.83 -15.62
N ILE A 30 -4.97 -3.12 -15.09
CA ILE A 30 -5.44 -1.85 -15.63
C ILE A 30 -5.02 -0.70 -14.71
N PHE A 31 -4.23 0.24 -15.23
CA PHE A 31 -3.98 1.53 -14.59
C PHE A 31 -4.70 2.64 -15.35
N GLY A 32 -5.66 3.27 -14.70
CA GLY A 32 -6.36 4.44 -15.21
C GLY A 32 -5.46 5.68 -15.28
N ALA A 33 -5.93 6.70 -16.01
CA ALA A 33 -5.19 7.95 -16.15
C ALA A 33 -4.89 8.60 -14.79
N GLY A 34 -3.63 8.97 -14.56
CA GLY A 34 -3.22 9.70 -13.35
C GLY A 34 -3.05 8.84 -12.09
N VAL A 35 -3.08 7.50 -12.19
CA VAL A 35 -2.73 6.63 -11.06
C VAL A 35 -1.28 6.91 -10.62
N ARG A 36 -1.06 6.93 -9.31
CA ARG A 36 0.25 7.14 -8.69
C ARG A 36 0.61 5.95 -7.80
N LEU A 37 1.85 5.47 -7.95
CA LEU A 37 2.42 4.41 -7.14
C LEU A 37 3.55 5.00 -6.30
N ASN A 38 3.29 5.21 -5.02
CA ASN A 38 4.23 5.80 -4.08
C ASN A 38 4.64 4.72 -3.07
N ALA A 39 5.65 3.92 -3.39
CA ALA A 39 6.14 2.87 -2.50
C ALA A 39 6.94 3.41 -1.28
N HIS A 40 6.85 4.72 -1.02
CA HIS A 40 7.44 5.39 0.12
C HIS A 40 6.45 6.40 0.73
N GLY A 41 6.65 6.75 2.00
CA GLY A 41 5.86 7.75 2.71
C GLY A 41 6.59 8.26 3.95
N LEU A 42 6.04 9.30 4.58
CA LEU A 42 6.54 9.82 5.85
C LEU A 42 5.53 9.51 6.95
N THR A 43 5.97 8.97 8.09
CA THR A 43 5.12 8.71 9.26
C THR A 43 5.80 9.20 10.52
N PRO A 44 5.06 9.72 11.52
CA PRO A 44 5.62 9.94 12.84
C PRO A 44 5.91 8.58 13.51
N ASN A 45 7.04 8.48 14.21
CA ASN A 45 7.36 7.37 15.11
C ASN A 45 6.77 7.60 16.51
N ASN A 46 6.98 6.64 17.43
CA ASN A 46 6.48 6.75 18.80
C ASN A 46 7.08 7.93 19.60
N GLY A 47 8.20 8.49 19.13
CA GLY A 47 8.84 9.69 19.69
C GLY A 47 8.37 11.00 19.06
N GLY A 48 7.48 10.96 18.06
CA GLY A 48 7.01 12.14 17.32
C GLY A 48 7.95 12.64 16.23
N GLU A 49 9.05 11.94 15.97
CA GLU A 49 9.96 12.24 14.86
C GLU A 49 9.40 11.67 13.55
N VAL A 50 9.72 12.31 12.43
CA VAL A 50 9.27 11.87 11.10
C VAL A 50 10.26 10.84 10.54
N GLU A 51 9.75 9.65 10.24
CA GLU A 51 10.50 8.56 9.62
C GLU A 51 10.02 8.26 8.20
N LEU A 52 10.96 7.85 7.34
CA LEU A 52 10.67 7.35 6.00
C LEU A 52 10.22 5.89 6.09
N ILE A 53 8.98 5.63 5.67
CA ILE A 53 8.51 4.26 5.44
C ILE A 53 8.71 3.88 3.98
N LEU A 54 9.23 2.68 3.77
CA LEU A 54 9.34 2.04 2.46
C LEU A 54 8.48 0.78 2.51
N GLY A 55 7.75 0.52 1.43
CA GLY A 55 6.92 -0.68 1.37
C GLY A 55 6.56 -1.03 -0.06
N THR A 56 6.81 -2.28 -0.43
CA THR A 56 6.43 -2.85 -1.72
C THR A 56 4.95 -2.66 -1.99
N ILE A 57 4.62 -2.20 -3.21
CA ILE A 57 3.24 -2.19 -3.70
C ILE A 57 3.04 -3.49 -4.48
N GLY A 58 2.06 -4.28 -4.06
CA GLY A 58 1.65 -5.53 -4.70
C GLY A 58 0.35 -5.35 -5.46
N VAL A 59 0.31 -5.78 -6.73
CA VAL A 59 -0.91 -5.80 -7.55
C VAL A 59 -1.06 -7.18 -8.16
N GLY A 60 -2.20 -7.83 -7.90
CA GLY A 60 -2.52 -9.15 -8.42
C GLY A 60 -3.12 -9.12 -9.83
N ASP A 61 -3.26 -10.31 -10.44
CA ASP A 61 -3.79 -10.49 -11.79
C ASP A 61 -5.18 -9.89 -11.97
N ARG A 62 -5.47 -9.32 -13.15
CA ARG A 62 -6.77 -8.71 -13.49
C ARG A 62 -7.22 -7.62 -12.52
N ALA A 63 -6.31 -7.07 -11.71
CA ALA A 63 -6.63 -5.96 -10.82
C ALA A 63 -6.71 -4.63 -11.60
N ALA A 64 -7.52 -3.70 -11.09
CA ALA A 64 -7.70 -2.40 -11.72
C ALA A 64 -7.51 -1.27 -10.70
N ALA A 65 -6.66 -0.30 -11.02
CA ALA A 65 -6.62 0.98 -10.33
C ALA A 65 -7.23 2.04 -11.25
N TRP A 66 -8.39 2.56 -10.88
CA TRP A 66 -9.09 3.55 -11.70
C TRP A 66 -8.44 4.94 -11.59
N GLY A 67 -8.83 5.87 -12.47
CA GLY A 67 -8.15 7.14 -12.65
C GLY A 67 -7.88 7.93 -11.36
N CYS A 68 -6.70 8.54 -11.29
CA CYS A 68 -6.24 9.36 -10.17
C CYS A 68 -6.19 8.64 -8.80
N ALA A 69 -6.16 7.30 -8.77
CA ALA A 69 -5.92 6.56 -7.53
C ALA A 69 -4.46 6.70 -7.05
N LEU A 70 -4.24 6.62 -5.74
CA LEU A 70 -2.92 6.66 -5.12
C LEU A 70 -2.68 5.39 -4.29
N LEU A 71 -1.75 4.55 -4.76
CA LEU A 71 -1.26 3.39 -4.04
C LEU A 71 -0.01 3.80 -3.24
N THR A 72 -0.03 3.64 -1.92
CA THR A 72 1.07 4.03 -1.04
C THR A 72 1.93 2.84 -0.60
N ALA A 73 3.01 3.11 0.14
CA ALA A 73 3.93 2.11 0.68
C ALA A 73 3.19 0.93 1.34
N GLY A 74 3.48 -0.29 0.90
CA GLY A 74 2.90 -1.51 1.45
C GLY A 74 1.49 -1.85 0.96
N THR A 75 0.92 -1.09 0.03
CA THR A 75 -0.41 -1.39 -0.50
C THR A 75 -0.42 -2.70 -1.28
N ARG A 76 -1.36 -3.59 -0.98
CA ARG A 76 -1.61 -4.83 -1.74
C ARG A 76 -3.02 -4.84 -2.33
N VAL A 77 -3.12 -5.09 -3.63
CA VAL A 77 -4.39 -5.29 -4.36
C VAL A 77 -4.46 -6.74 -4.79
N SER A 78 -5.48 -7.45 -4.32
CA SER A 78 -5.67 -8.86 -4.65
C SER A 78 -6.08 -9.05 -6.12
N ALA A 79 -5.95 -10.26 -6.64
CA ALA A 79 -6.34 -10.56 -8.02
C ALA A 79 -7.83 -10.27 -8.25
N GLY A 80 -8.17 -9.68 -9.41
CA GLY A 80 -9.52 -9.31 -9.79
C GLY A 80 -10.12 -8.13 -9.03
N GLU A 81 -9.36 -7.49 -8.13
CA GLU A 81 -9.86 -6.41 -7.29
C GLU A 81 -9.60 -5.02 -7.87
N GLY A 82 -10.40 -4.05 -7.42
CA GLY A 82 -10.40 -2.69 -7.94
C GLY A 82 -10.14 -1.62 -6.88
N ILE A 83 -9.25 -0.67 -7.17
CA ILE A 83 -9.13 0.60 -6.41
C ILE A 83 -9.90 1.69 -7.16
N ARG A 84 -10.86 2.35 -6.47
CA ARG A 84 -11.76 3.35 -7.06
C ARG A 84 -11.03 4.61 -7.53
N VAL A 85 -11.69 5.35 -8.43
CA VAL A 85 -11.26 6.67 -8.90
C VAL A 85 -11.04 7.58 -7.69
N LEU A 86 -9.94 8.35 -7.71
CA LEU A 86 -9.55 9.29 -6.64
C LEU A 86 -9.34 8.65 -5.26
N GLN A 87 -9.23 7.33 -5.18
CA GLN A 87 -9.03 6.66 -3.90
C GLN A 87 -7.56 6.71 -3.49
N ILE A 88 -7.32 7.26 -2.30
CA ILE A 88 -6.01 7.26 -1.65
C ILE A 88 -5.95 6.07 -0.69
N SER A 89 -5.06 5.12 -0.98
CA SER A 89 -4.73 4.08 0.00
C SER A 89 -3.84 4.67 1.10
N PRO A 90 -4.16 4.43 2.38
CA PRO A 90 -3.21 4.62 3.48
C PRO A 90 -2.04 3.64 3.34
N PRO A 91 -0.88 3.95 3.95
CA PRO A 91 0.22 2.99 4.03
C PRO A 91 -0.23 1.65 4.60
N VAL A 92 0.34 0.57 4.05
CA VAL A 92 0.13 -0.82 4.49
C VAL A 92 -1.34 -1.26 4.41
N SER A 93 -2.04 -0.82 3.35
CA SER A 93 -3.44 -1.21 3.09
C SER A 93 -3.54 -2.50 2.29
N ARG A 94 -4.54 -3.33 2.58
CA ARG A 94 -4.91 -4.47 1.73
C ARG A 94 -6.29 -4.26 1.11
N PHE A 95 -6.42 -4.56 -0.18
CA PHE A 95 -7.68 -4.56 -0.90
C PHE A 95 -8.01 -5.98 -1.33
N ALA A 96 -9.09 -6.49 -0.76
CA ALA A 96 -9.70 -7.77 -1.08
C ALA A 96 -11.21 -7.59 -0.94
N ASN A 97 -11.99 -8.40 -1.63
CA ASN A 97 -13.45 -8.38 -1.53
C ASN A 97 -14.03 -6.95 -1.55
N GLY A 98 -13.52 -6.10 -2.46
CA GLY A 98 -13.95 -4.73 -2.75
C GLY A 98 -13.95 -3.79 -1.54
N ARG A 99 -13.19 -4.15 -0.50
CA ARG A 99 -13.06 -3.41 0.75
C ARG A 99 -11.58 -3.24 1.08
N ARG A 100 -11.31 -2.25 1.92
CA ARG A 100 -9.99 -2.03 2.50
C ARG A 100 -9.93 -2.75 3.84
N PHE A 101 -8.95 -3.62 4.00
CA PHE A 101 -8.63 -4.26 5.27
C PHE A 101 -7.46 -3.54 5.93
N LYS A 102 -7.53 -3.43 7.26
CA LYS A 102 -6.38 -3.05 8.08
C LYS A 102 -5.54 -4.31 8.29
N GLU A 103 -4.22 -4.15 8.30
CA GLU A 103 -3.32 -5.27 8.59
C GLU A 103 -3.69 -5.94 9.93
N GLY A 104 -3.86 -7.27 9.90
CA GLY A 104 -4.33 -8.08 11.04
C GLY A 104 -5.83 -8.41 11.07
N ALA A 105 -6.64 -7.88 10.14
CA ALA A 105 -8.03 -8.32 9.97
C ALA A 105 -8.07 -9.64 9.16
N GLU A 106 -8.79 -10.64 9.64
CA GLU A 106 -9.05 -11.88 8.89
C GLU A 106 -9.79 -11.57 7.57
N GLU A 107 -9.36 -12.24 6.51
CA GLU A 107 -9.98 -12.18 5.19
C GLU A 107 -11.26 -13.03 5.23
N ASP A 108 -12.41 -12.38 5.10
CA ASP A 108 -13.69 -13.08 4.90
C ASP A 108 -13.78 -13.46 3.42
N ASP A 109 -13.54 -14.75 3.14
CA ASP A 109 -13.51 -15.34 1.79
C ASP A 109 -14.91 -15.74 1.29
N SER A 110 -15.98 -15.19 1.88
CA SER A 110 -17.34 -15.49 1.46
C SER A 110 -17.68 -14.90 0.07
N PRO A 111 -18.24 -15.71 -0.85
CA PRO A 111 -18.56 -15.26 -2.20
C PRO A 111 -19.65 -14.19 -2.18
N ARG A 112 -19.46 -13.13 -2.97
CA ARG A 112 -20.37 -11.97 -2.91
C ARG A 112 -21.63 -12.16 -3.75
N PRO A 113 -22.75 -11.52 -3.35
CA PRO A 113 -24.04 -11.66 -4.05
C PRO A 113 -23.98 -11.24 -5.53
N TRP A 114 -23.10 -10.31 -5.86
CA TRP A 114 -22.93 -9.80 -7.22
C TRP A 114 -21.89 -10.56 -8.06
N GLN A 115 -21.13 -11.48 -7.44
CA GLN A 115 -20.31 -12.46 -8.15
C GLN A 115 -21.13 -13.69 -8.61
N GLN A 116 -22.44 -13.73 -8.30
CA GLN A 116 -23.33 -14.82 -8.70
C GLN A 116 -24.04 -14.61 -10.04
N THR A 117 -23.85 -13.47 -10.71
CA THR A 117 -24.39 -13.28 -12.07
C THR A 117 -23.41 -13.81 -13.10
N ALA A 118 -23.18 -15.13 -13.09
CA ALA A 118 -22.89 -15.82 -14.34
C ALA A 118 -24.20 -15.83 -15.15
N VAL A 119 -24.36 -14.83 -16.01
CA VAL A 119 -25.37 -14.88 -17.08
C VAL A 119 -24.98 -16.07 -17.99
N PRO A 120 -25.91 -16.98 -18.31
CA PRO A 120 -25.64 -18.20 -19.06
C PRO A 120 -25.07 -17.94 -20.46
#